data_AF-A0A7D7L955-F1
#
_entry.id   AF-A0A7D7L955-F1
#
_cell.length_a   1.000
_cell.length_b   1.000
_cell.length_c   1.000
_cell.angle_alpha   90.00
_cell.angle_beta   90.00
_cell.angle_gamma   90.00
#
_symmetry.space_group_name_H-M   'P 1'
#
loop_
_entity.id
_entity.type
_entity.pdbx_description
1 polymer ?
#
loop_
_entity_poly.entity_id
_entity_poly.type
_entity_poly.pdbx_seq_one_letter_code
_entity_poly.pdbx_strand_id
1 'polypeptide(L)'
;MDIVIDANVIIADPWFRSQKMRVLLDFAEKRFSQVLLLEPVEMEVRAHFKREVTALAKSIEDAIKKAERIGIRDTPQFDATEVFNRTFTAWEENLEKLVRSRRLFRIPLEPSVLREAIQRATERIPPCTESGKELRDTIIWLLFIETCKKRRHGEQYVFISQNTKDFAASDKTSLRQELVGDLAQNGLTALYYPSPEAFNKEHAERFEHINLEWVQARLNLDEIENSVRECLKEVRNSYFHISDSDYRNYYEPMFVEHIRHLNVEITEPVLIWDFDEHSIEVSIGCGINVEASVECRRVNAPRSTNFYSDYYEDIDDDFPYTRVLNCDAELGADISATVSDDSLEFTNIEAIYPI
;
A
#
# COMPACT_ATOMS: atom_id res chain seq x y z
N MET A 1 22.76 -2.25 11.69
CA MET A 1 21.47 -2.78 12.20
C MET A 1 20.97 -3.82 11.21
N ASP A 2 20.36 -4.89 11.69
CA ASP A 2 19.76 -5.91 10.83
C ASP A 2 18.23 -5.82 10.93
N ILE A 3 17.57 -5.65 9.80
CA ILE A 3 16.14 -5.39 9.69
C ILE A 3 15.48 -6.61 9.06
N VAL A 4 14.62 -7.30 9.80
CA VAL A 4 13.81 -8.41 9.28
C VAL A 4 12.43 -7.87 8.92
N ILE A 5 11.96 -8.21 7.72
CA ILE A 5 10.64 -7.82 7.22
C ILE A 5 9.75 -9.06 7.15
N ASP A 6 8.53 -8.95 7.68
CA ASP A 6 7.50 -9.97 7.61
C ASP A 6 6.78 -10.00 6.25
N ALA A 7 6.10 -11.10 5.95
CA ALA A 7 5.47 -11.33 4.65
C ALA A 7 4.36 -10.30 4.35
N ASN A 8 3.57 -9.90 5.35
CA ASN A 8 2.49 -8.93 5.15
C ASN A 8 2.99 -7.58 4.63
N VAL A 9 4.15 -7.12 5.09
CA VAL A 9 4.76 -5.87 4.64
C VAL A 9 5.14 -5.96 3.17
N ILE A 10 5.74 -7.07 2.74
CA ILE A 10 6.15 -7.29 1.35
C ILE A 10 4.92 -7.54 0.46
N ILE A 11 3.91 -8.26 0.96
CA ILE A 11 2.65 -8.50 0.22
C ILE A 11 1.94 -7.18 -0.07
N ALA A 12 2.02 -6.19 0.83
CA ALA A 12 1.44 -4.87 0.62
C ALA A 12 2.18 -4.04 -0.46
N ASP A 13 3.45 -4.32 -0.73
CA ASP A 13 4.26 -3.69 -1.79
C ASP A 13 5.20 -4.73 -2.45
N PRO A 14 4.66 -5.65 -3.28
CA PRO A 14 5.42 -6.80 -3.77
C PRO A 14 6.55 -6.42 -4.73
N TRP A 15 6.54 -5.18 -5.25
CA TRP A 15 7.56 -4.66 -6.15
C TRP A 15 8.62 -3.82 -5.46
N PHE A 16 8.49 -3.54 -4.16
CA PHE A 16 9.36 -2.65 -3.39
C PHE A 16 9.45 -1.24 -4.01
N ARG A 17 8.32 -0.74 -4.51
CA ARG A 17 8.27 0.54 -5.24
C ARG A 17 7.75 1.70 -4.40
N SER A 18 6.95 1.40 -3.39
CA SER A 18 6.41 2.43 -2.50
C SER A 18 7.57 3.21 -1.88
N GLN A 19 7.37 4.53 -1.74
CA GLN A 19 8.39 5.42 -1.18
C GLN A 19 8.91 4.92 0.16
N LYS A 20 8.01 4.50 1.07
CA LYS A 20 8.36 3.90 2.36
C LYS A 20 9.33 2.72 2.27
N MET A 21 9.21 1.89 1.23
CA MET A 21 10.07 0.74 1.04
C MET A 21 11.39 1.14 0.40
N ARG A 22 11.36 2.07 -0.57
CA ARG A 22 12.57 2.66 -1.15
C ARG A 22 13.45 3.27 -0.06
N VAL A 23 12.85 4.13 0.76
CA VAL A 23 13.45 4.74 1.93
C VAL A 23 14.04 3.73 2.90
N LEU A 24 13.30 2.66 3.25
CA LEU A 24 13.81 1.64 4.15
C LEU A 24 15.06 0.94 3.60
N LEU A 25 15.04 0.61 2.31
CA LEU A 25 16.18 0.00 1.62
C LEU A 25 17.37 0.96 1.54
N ASP A 26 17.14 2.24 1.29
CA ASP A 26 18.19 3.26 1.19
C ASP A 26 18.79 3.59 2.55
N PHE A 27 17.96 3.70 3.60
CA PHE A 27 18.41 3.77 4.98
C PHE A 27 19.34 2.59 5.29
N ALA A 28 18.93 1.38 4.91
CA ALA A 28 19.71 0.18 5.18
C ALA A 28 21.08 0.27 4.47
N GLU A 29 21.09 0.64 3.20
CA GLU A 29 22.32 0.82 2.42
C GLU A 29 23.25 1.87 3.02
N LYS A 30 22.74 3.06 3.35
CA LYS A 30 23.51 4.18 3.91
C LYS A 30 24.10 3.91 5.29
N ARG A 31 23.34 3.22 6.15
CA ARG A 31 23.73 2.93 7.53
C ARG A 31 24.44 1.57 7.66
N PHE A 32 24.97 1.02 6.55
CA PHE A 32 25.61 -0.30 6.47
C PHE A 32 24.79 -1.39 7.19
N SER A 33 23.48 -1.25 7.10
CA SER A 33 22.47 -2.11 7.69
C SER A 33 21.94 -3.05 6.62
N GLN A 34 21.29 -4.13 7.04
CA GLN A 34 20.89 -5.19 6.11
C GLN A 34 19.41 -5.49 6.25
N VAL A 35 18.70 -5.46 5.13
CA VAL A 35 17.32 -5.95 5.08
C VAL A 35 17.36 -7.45 4.81
N LEU A 36 16.85 -8.21 5.77
CA LEU A 36 16.90 -9.66 5.81
C LEU A 36 15.55 -10.23 5.38
N LEU A 37 15.57 -11.06 4.34
CA LEU A 37 14.43 -11.80 3.84
C LEU A 37 14.52 -13.25 4.32
N LEU A 38 13.70 -13.61 5.31
CA LEU A 38 13.65 -14.98 5.80
C LEU A 38 13.05 -15.91 4.73
N GLU A 39 13.60 -17.10 4.56
CA GLU A 39 13.07 -18.10 3.61
C GLU A 39 11.55 -18.39 3.78
N PRO A 40 11.00 -18.65 4.98
CA PRO A 40 9.56 -18.83 5.14
C PRO A 40 8.73 -17.60 4.73
N VAL A 41 9.27 -16.39 4.91
CA VAL A 41 8.65 -15.15 4.46
C VAL A 41 8.64 -15.08 2.93
N GLU A 42 9.78 -15.34 2.28
CA GLU A 42 9.87 -15.37 0.82
C GLU A 42 8.92 -16.39 0.20
N MET A 43 8.83 -17.59 0.79
CA MET A 43 7.90 -18.64 0.35
C MET A 43 6.44 -18.17 0.43
N GLU A 44 6.07 -17.49 1.51
CA GLU A 44 4.72 -16.94 1.68
C GLU A 44 4.41 -15.87 0.64
N VAL A 45 5.33 -14.91 0.44
CA VAL A 45 5.17 -13.84 -0.55
C VAL A 45 5.02 -14.44 -1.95
N ARG A 46 5.88 -15.39 -2.34
CA ARG A 46 5.81 -16.11 -3.62
C ARG A 46 4.46 -16.79 -3.81
N ALA A 47 3.98 -17.50 -2.79
CA ALA A 47 2.71 -18.21 -2.84
C ALA A 47 1.50 -17.26 -2.88
N HIS A 48 1.56 -16.13 -2.17
CA HIS A 48 0.53 -15.09 -2.21
C HIS A 48 0.46 -14.46 -3.60
N PHE A 49 1.58 -13.93 -4.09
CA PHE A 49 1.67 -13.25 -5.38
C PHE A 49 1.23 -14.16 -6.53
N LYS A 50 1.66 -15.43 -6.53
CA LYS A 50 1.22 -16.42 -7.50
C LYS A 50 -0.31 -16.59 -7.52
N ARG A 51 -0.94 -16.71 -6.35
CA ARG A 51 -2.40 -16.87 -6.23
C ARG A 51 -3.14 -15.62 -6.70
N GLU A 52 -2.66 -14.45 -6.32
CA GLU A 52 -3.27 -13.17 -6.66
C GLU A 52 -3.24 -12.89 -8.16
N VAL A 53 -2.07 -13.01 -8.80
CA VAL A 53 -1.93 -12.84 -10.26
C VAL A 53 -2.81 -13.85 -11.01
N THR A 54 -2.84 -15.11 -10.55
CA THR A 54 -3.70 -16.14 -11.15
C THR A 54 -5.18 -15.77 -11.05
N ALA A 55 -5.63 -15.31 -9.88
CA ALA A 55 -7.02 -14.93 -9.65
C ALA A 55 -7.42 -13.71 -10.51
N LEU A 56 -6.57 -12.68 -10.55
CA LEU A 56 -6.81 -11.48 -11.35
C LEU A 56 -6.82 -11.77 -12.85
N ALA A 57 -5.83 -12.51 -13.35
CA ALA A 57 -5.76 -12.90 -14.77
C ALA A 57 -7.00 -13.71 -15.18
N LYS A 58 -7.40 -14.69 -14.35
CA LYS A 58 -8.61 -15.47 -14.60
C LYS A 58 -9.89 -14.62 -14.56
N SER A 59 -9.97 -13.67 -13.62
CA SER A 59 -11.12 -12.75 -13.54
C SER A 59 -11.27 -11.89 -14.79
N ILE A 60 -10.16 -11.44 -15.39
CA ILE A 60 -10.19 -10.68 -16.64
C ILE A 60 -10.65 -11.56 -17.80
N GLU A 61 -10.10 -12.77 -17.91
CA GLU A 61 -10.48 -13.75 -18.94
C GLU A 61 -11.98 -14.11 -18.84
N ASP A 62 -12.48 -14.36 -17.63
CA ASP A 62 -13.89 -14.65 -17.39
C ASP A 62 -14.80 -13.46 -17.73
N ALA A 63 -14.36 -12.23 -17.48
CA ALA A 63 -15.10 -11.02 -17.86
C ALA A 63 -15.19 -10.86 -19.39
N ILE A 64 -14.10 -11.13 -20.10
CA ILE A 64 -14.06 -11.13 -21.58
C ILE A 64 -15.02 -12.17 -22.15
N LYS A 65 -14.94 -13.42 -21.67
CA LYS A 65 -15.85 -14.52 -22.09
C LYS A 65 -17.31 -14.17 -21.81
N LYS A 66 -17.60 -13.50 -20.69
CA LYS A 66 -18.95 -13.07 -20.34
C LYS A 66 -19.46 -12.00 -21.31
N ALA A 67 -18.61 -11.06 -21.72
CA ALA A 67 -18.94 -10.03 -22.71
C ALA A 67 -19.26 -10.65 -24.08
N GLU A 68 -18.43 -11.58 -24.56
CA GLU A 68 -18.63 -12.31 -25.81
C GLU A 68 -19.98 -13.06 -25.83
N ARG A 69 -20.31 -13.73 -24.70
CA ARG A 69 -21.56 -14.50 -24.57
C ARG A 69 -22.82 -13.66 -24.73
N ILE A 70 -22.80 -12.39 -24.36
CA ILE A 70 -23.95 -11.48 -24.51
C ILE A 70 -23.93 -10.72 -25.85
N GLY A 71 -23.00 -11.07 -26.74
CA GLY A 71 -22.93 -10.52 -28.10
C GLY A 71 -22.10 -9.25 -28.23
N ILE A 72 -21.31 -8.88 -27.22
CA ILE A 72 -20.28 -7.83 -27.39
C ILE A 72 -19.23 -8.39 -28.36
N ARG A 73 -19.10 -7.71 -29.50
CA ARG A 73 -18.11 -8.03 -30.53
C ARG A 73 -16.82 -7.23 -30.27
N ASP A 74 -15.73 -7.64 -30.91
CA ASP A 74 -14.43 -6.95 -30.84
C ASP A 74 -13.80 -6.91 -29.42
N THR A 75 -14.01 -7.97 -28.64
CA THR A 75 -13.32 -8.15 -27.35
C THR A 75 -11.81 -8.33 -27.55
N PRO A 76 -10.97 -7.83 -26.61
CA PRO A 76 -9.54 -8.00 -26.71
C PRO A 76 -9.14 -9.47 -26.60
N GLN A 77 -8.14 -9.89 -27.38
CA GLN A 77 -7.51 -11.19 -27.17
C GLN A 77 -6.74 -11.17 -25.85
N PHE A 78 -7.06 -12.11 -24.96
CA PHE A 78 -6.45 -12.20 -23.64
C PHE A 78 -6.16 -13.66 -23.29
N ASP A 79 -4.91 -13.94 -22.92
CA ASP A 79 -4.47 -15.23 -22.41
C ASP A 79 -4.04 -15.07 -20.96
N ALA A 80 -4.84 -15.61 -20.04
CA ALA A 80 -4.57 -15.55 -18.61
C ALA A 80 -3.26 -16.25 -18.23
N THR A 81 -2.89 -17.31 -18.96
CA THR A 81 -1.66 -18.07 -18.72
C THR A 81 -0.44 -17.27 -19.16
N GLU A 82 -0.51 -16.62 -20.32
CA GLU A 82 0.56 -15.74 -20.80
C GLU A 82 0.79 -14.57 -19.84
N VAL A 83 -0.29 -13.87 -19.46
CA VAL A 83 -0.22 -12.74 -18.51
C VAL A 83 0.35 -13.18 -17.17
N PHE A 84 -0.08 -14.32 -16.65
CA PHE A 84 0.49 -14.90 -15.43
C PHE A 84 1.99 -15.13 -15.57
N ASN A 85 2.42 -15.86 -16.61
CA ASN A 85 3.83 -16.22 -16.80
C ASN A 85 4.71 -14.97 -16.92
N ARG A 86 4.30 -14.00 -17.73
CA ARG A 86 5.03 -12.75 -17.93
C ARG A 86 5.15 -11.95 -16.63
N THR A 87 4.04 -11.78 -15.91
CA THR A 87 3.99 -10.97 -14.68
C THR A 87 4.78 -11.63 -13.55
N PHE A 88 4.61 -12.94 -13.37
CA PHE A 88 5.32 -13.69 -12.34
C PHE A 88 6.83 -13.72 -12.60
N THR A 89 7.25 -13.96 -13.85
CA THR A 89 8.67 -13.93 -14.23
C THR A 89 9.30 -12.56 -13.96
N ALA A 90 8.65 -11.48 -14.39
CA ALA A 90 9.15 -10.12 -14.17
C ALA A 90 9.26 -9.78 -12.67
N TRP A 91 8.32 -10.26 -11.86
CA TRP A 91 8.38 -10.10 -10.41
C TRP A 91 9.54 -10.88 -9.78
N GLU A 92 9.75 -12.14 -10.18
CA GLU A 92 10.90 -12.94 -9.72
C GLU A 92 12.23 -12.28 -10.09
N GLU A 93 12.36 -11.78 -11.32
CA GLU A 93 13.55 -11.06 -11.78
C GLU A 93 13.82 -9.79 -10.94
N ASN A 94 12.77 -9.05 -10.57
CA ASN A 94 12.89 -7.88 -9.70
C ASN A 94 13.40 -8.28 -8.29
N LEU A 95 12.85 -9.34 -7.71
CA LEU A 95 13.31 -9.84 -6.41
C LEU A 95 14.77 -10.29 -6.46
N GLU A 96 15.15 -11.04 -7.51
CA GLU A 96 16.55 -11.44 -7.73
C GLU A 96 17.49 -10.24 -7.92
N LYS A 97 17.04 -9.17 -8.58
CA LYS A 97 17.81 -7.93 -8.71
C LYS A 97 18.09 -7.30 -7.35
N LEU A 98 17.10 -7.22 -6.45
CA LEU A 98 17.28 -6.70 -5.09
C LEU A 98 18.26 -7.55 -4.27
N VAL A 99 18.22 -8.88 -4.43
CA VAL A 99 19.17 -9.79 -3.77
C VAL A 99 20.59 -9.63 -4.35
N ARG A 100 20.74 -9.60 -5.68
CA ARG A 100 22.05 -9.46 -6.35
C ARG A 100 22.71 -8.11 -6.06
N SER A 101 21.92 -7.05 -5.96
CA SER A 101 22.38 -5.72 -5.56
C SER A 101 22.64 -5.58 -4.06
N ARG A 102 22.47 -6.66 -3.27
CA ARG A 102 22.66 -6.68 -1.81
C ARG A 102 21.75 -5.71 -1.04
N ARG A 103 20.63 -5.31 -1.64
CA ARG A 103 19.57 -4.56 -0.94
C ARG A 103 18.69 -5.49 -0.11
N LEU A 104 18.62 -6.78 -0.47
CA LEU A 104 18.00 -7.84 0.32
C LEU A 104 18.97 -9.00 0.57
N PHE A 105 18.94 -9.57 1.77
CA PHE A 105 19.75 -10.73 2.16
C PHE A 105 18.86 -11.90 2.55
N ARG A 106 18.93 -12.98 1.77
CA ARG A 106 18.19 -14.21 2.06
C ARG A 106 18.76 -14.92 3.29
N ILE A 107 17.88 -15.31 4.20
CA ILE A 107 18.21 -16.13 5.37
C ILE A 107 17.54 -17.50 5.22
N PRO A 108 18.32 -18.57 5.00
CA PRO A 108 17.75 -19.91 4.83
C PRO A 108 17.15 -20.43 6.14
N LEU A 109 16.12 -21.27 6.01
CA LEU A 109 15.53 -21.97 7.13
C LEU A 109 16.48 -23.05 7.64
N GLU A 110 16.81 -22.97 8.92
CA GLU A 110 17.69 -23.93 9.58
C GLU A 110 16.91 -25.16 10.07
N PRO A 111 17.43 -26.40 9.89
CA PRO A 111 16.74 -27.61 10.38
C PRO A 111 16.48 -27.62 11.89
N SER A 112 17.33 -26.95 12.68
CA SER A 112 17.14 -26.80 14.13
C SER A 112 15.89 -25.99 14.48
N VAL A 113 15.62 -24.93 13.70
CA VAL A 113 14.42 -24.09 13.88
C VAL A 113 13.16 -24.90 13.65
N LEU A 114 13.13 -25.76 12.62
CA LEU A 114 11.96 -26.58 12.34
C LEU A 114 11.66 -27.57 13.49
N ARG A 115 12.70 -28.19 14.07
CA ARG A 115 12.53 -29.12 15.19
C ARG A 115 11.91 -28.42 16.40
N GLU A 116 12.44 -27.24 16.75
CA GLU A 116 11.92 -26.42 17.85
C GLU A 116 10.49 -25.96 17.57
N ALA A 117 10.18 -25.53 16.34
CA ALA A 117 8.83 -25.10 15.97
C ALA A 117 7.80 -26.24 16.13
N ILE A 118 8.17 -27.47 15.73
CA ILE A 118 7.32 -28.66 15.92
C ILE A 118 7.13 -28.97 17.40
N GLN A 119 8.19 -28.84 18.21
CA GLN A 119 8.09 -29.03 19.66
C GLN A 119 7.14 -28.01 20.27
N ARG A 120 7.34 -26.71 20.01
CA ARG A 120 6.46 -25.64 20.52
C ARG A 120 5.01 -25.81 20.08
N ALA A 121 4.76 -26.23 18.84
CA ALA A 121 3.42 -26.53 18.37
C ALA A 121 2.76 -27.71 19.09
N THR A 122 3.55 -28.75 19.42
CA THR A 122 3.07 -29.94 20.15
C THR A 122 2.78 -29.61 21.62
N GLU A 123 3.66 -28.82 22.24
CA GLU A 123 3.63 -28.46 23.66
C GLU A 123 2.81 -27.20 23.94
N ARG A 124 2.26 -26.55 22.91
CA ARG A 124 1.50 -25.29 23.00
C ARG A 124 2.30 -24.15 23.64
N ILE A 125 3.58 -24.09 23.31
CA ILE A 125 4.48 -23.02 23.74
C ILE A 125 4.33 -21.85 22.76
N PRO A 126 4.19 -20.59 23.25
CA PRO A 126 4.10 -19.41 22.40
C PRO A 126 5.19 -19.34 21.29
N PRO A 127 4.84 -18.80 20.10
CA PRO A 127 3.55 -18.18 19.75
C PRO A 127 2.41 -19.17 19.43
N CYS A 128 2.65 -20.48 19.49
CA CYS A 128 1.58 -21.47 19.27
C CYS A 128 0.47 -21.36 20.32
N THR A 129 -0.77 -21.42 19.86
CA THR A 129 -1.96 -21.50 20.72
C THR A 129 -2.62 -22.87 20.61
N GLU A 130 -3.72 -23.08 21.35
CA GLU A 130 -4.56 -24.29 21.25
C GLU A 130 -5.09 -24.53 19.83
N SER A 131 -5.16 -23.48 18.99
CA SER A 131 -5.66 -23.58 17.61
C SER A 131 -4.71 -24.35 16.68
N GLY A 132 -3.40 -24.32 16.97
CA GLY A 132 -2.36 -24.97 16.17
C GLY A 132 -2.11 -24.36 14.79
N LYS A 133 -2.66 -23.17 14.50
CA LYS A 133 -2.52 -22.50 13.20
C LYS A 133 -1.22 -21.68 13.07
N GLU A 134 -0.45 -21.53 14.14
CA GLU A 134 0.67 -20.57 14.22
C GLU A 134 2.04 -21.19 13.89
N LEU A 135 2.11 -22.39 13.29
CA LEU A 135 3.39 -23.07 13.04
C LEU A 135 4.32 -22.22 12.16
N ARG A 136 3.79 -21.55 11.14
CA ARG A 136 4.56 -20.69 10.26
C ARG A 136 5.13 -19.48 11.01
N ASP A 137 4.28 -18.81 11.80
CA ASP A 137 4.70 -17.62 12.56
C ASP A 137 5.71 -18.01 13.65
N THR A 138 5.58 -19.21 14.22
CA THR A 138 6.57 -19.83 15.11
C THR A 138 7.91 -20.05 14.40
N ILE A 139 7.91 -20.53 13.16
CA ILE A 139 9.13 -20.69 12.37
C ILE A 139 9.79 -19.32 12.11
N ILE A 140 9.01 -18.29 11.75
CA ILE A 140 9.51 -16.92 11.53
C ILE A 140 10.13 -16.37 12.82
N TRP A 141 9.43 -16.50 13.94
CA TRP A 141 9.88 -16.10 15.28
C TRP A 141 11.21 -16.74 15.66
N LEU A 142 11.30 -18.07 15.54
CA LEU A 142 12.49 -18.81 15.92
C LEU A 142 13.67 -18.55 14.97
N LEU A 143 13.39 -18.44 13.67
CA LEU A 143 14.42 -18.11 12.67
C LEU A 143 14.94 -16.69 12.88
N PHE A 144 14.08 -15.74 13.27
CA PHE A 144 14.50 -14.39 13.64
C PHE A 144 15.50 -14.42 14.80
N ILE A 145 15.19 -15.12 15.89
CA ILE A 145 16.10 -15.26 17.04
C ILE A 145 17.42 -15.91 16.62
N GLU A 146 17.37 -17.00 15.85
CA GLU A 146 18.57 -17.71 15.39
C GLU A 146 19.44 -16.83 14.47
N THR A 147 18.80 -15.99 13.65
CA THR A 147 19.48 -14.99 12.81
C THR A 147 20.21 -13.98 13.67
N CYS A 148 19.56 -13.44 14.69
CA CYS A 148 20.17 -12.51 15.64
C CYS A 148 21.36 -13.14 16.37
N LYS A 149 21.27 -14.42 16.75
CA LYS A 149 22.36 -15.14 17.44
C LYS A 149 23.61 -15.29 16.56
N LYS A 150 23.42 -15.61 15.27
CA LYS A 150 24.51 -15.88 14.33
C LYS A 150 25.17 -14.61 13.80
N ARG A 151 24.38 -13.59 13.48
CA ARG A 151 24.84 -12.35 12.83
C ARG A 151 25.24 -11.28 13.84
N ARG A 152 26.03 -11.59 14.88
CA ARG A 152 26.46 -10.65 15.95
C ARG A 152 27.19 -9.35 15.49
N HIS A 153 27.16 -9.05 14.20
CA HIS A 153 27.62 -7.83 13.55
C HIS A 153 26.65 -6.63 13.67
N GLY A 154 25.44 -6.81 14.22
CA GLY A 154 24.49 -5.72 14.47
C GLY A 154 24.38 -5.39 15.96
N GLU A 155 24.62 -4.13 16.33
CA GLU A 155 24.34 -3.63 17.70
C GLU A 155 22.83 -3.61 18.02
N GLN A 156 21.98 -3.67 16.99
CA GLN A 156 20.53 -3.58 17.08
C GLN A 156 19.86 -4.40 15.97
N TYR A 157 18.80 -5.12 16.35
CA TYR A 157 17.92 -5.86 15.44
C TYR A 157 16.55 -5.20 15.39
N VAL A 158 15.93 -5.22 14.21
CA VAL A 158 14.60 -4.67 13.97
C VAL A 158 13.72 -5.73 13.34
N PHE A 159 12.48 -5.84 13.80
CA PHE A 159 11.44 -6.66 13.20
C PHE A 159 10.27 -5.77 12.74
N ILE A 160 9.99 -5.73 11.44
CA ILE A 160 8.89 -4.96 10.86
C ILE A 160 7.79 -5.92 10.43
N SER A 161 6.61 -5.79 11.04
CA SER A 161 5.46 -6.66 10.74
C SER A 161 4.15 -5.96 11.04
N GLN A 162 3.15 -6.08 10.16
CA GLN A 162 1.78 -5.63 10.43
C GLN A 162 0.99 -6.65 11.28
N ASN A 163 1.56 -7.80 11.61
CA ASN A 163 0.91 -8.82 12.42
C ASN A 163 1.01 -8.50 13.91
N THR A 164 0.19 -7.54 14.32
CA THR A 164 0.15 -7.06 15.71
C THR A 164 -0.46 -8.06 16.69
N LYS A 165 -0.99 -9.20 16.21
CA LYS A 165 -1.58 -10.23 17.10
C LYS A 165 -0.54 -11.24 17.55
N ASP A 166 0.31 -11.66 16.63
CA ASP A 166 1.26 -12.74 16.92
C ASP A 166 2.61 -12.21 17.38
N PHE A 167 3.05 -11.05 16.89
CA PHE A 167 4.39 -10.52 17.17
C PHE A 167 4.44 -9.26 18.04
N ALA A 168 3.33 -8.51 18.17
CA ALA A 168 3.29 -7.30 18.97
C ALA A 168 2.69 -7.51 20.37
N ALA A 169 3.07 -6.65 21.30
CA ALA A 169 2.40 -6.52 22.59
C ALA A 169 1.03 -5.83 22.43
N SER A 170 0.32 -5.67 23.55
CA SER A 170 -1.00 -5.02 23.58
C SER A 170 -1.00 -3.56 23.11
N ASP A 171 0.15 -2.88 23.17
CA ASP A 171 0.34 -1.51 22.66
C ASP A 171 0.47 -1.45 21.12
N LYS A 172 0.64 -2.60 20.46
CA LYS A 172 0.88 -2.76 19.01
C LYS A 172 2.14 -2.06 18.49
N THR A 173 3.02 -1.60 19.37
CA THR A 173 4.23 -0.84 19.03
C THR A 173 5.49 -1.47 19.63
N SER A 174 5.36 -2.38 20.59
CA SER A 174 6.48 -3.14 21.14
C SER A 174 6.37 -4.63 20.79
N LEU A 175 7.50 -5.35 20.86
CA LEU A 175 7.52 -6.80 20.70
C LEU A 175 6.69 -7.46 21.79
N ARG A 176 6.02 -8.54 21.43
CA ARG A 176 5.33 -9.42 22.35
C ARG A 176 6.28 -9.91 23.47
N GLN A 177 5.79 -9.95 24.70
CA GLN A 177 6.62 -10.22 25.89
C GLN A 177 7.33 -11.58 25.84
N GLU A 178 6.69 -12.60 25.28
CA GLU A 178 7.30 -13.92 25.13
C GLU A 178 8.48 -13.89 24.15
N LEU A 179 8.41 -13.08 23.08
CA LEU A 179 9.51 -12.90 22.13
C LEU A 179 10.66 -12.13 22.77
N VAL A 180 10.33 -11.09 23.56
CA VAL A 180 11.31 -10.38 24.38
C VAL A 180 12.01 -11.33 25.34
N GLY A 181 11.26 -12.24 25.98
CA GLY A 181 11.79 -13.28 26.86
C GLY A 181 12.76 -14.24 26.14
N ASP A 182 12.36 -14.76 24.98
CA ASP A 182 13.20 -15.63 24.16
C ASP A 182 14.49 -14.94 23.69
N LEU A 183 14.40 -13.67 23.28
CA LEU A 183 15.57 -12.86 22.92
C LEU A 183 16.49 -12.65 24.13
N ALA A 184 15.94 -12.27 25.29
CA ALA A 184 16.70 -12.02 26.51
C ALA A 184 17.43 -13.26 27.02
N GLN A 185 16.82 -14.45 26.91
CA GLN A 185 17.48 -15.72 27.24
C GLN A 185 18.75 -15.99 26.42
N ASN A 186 18.86 -15.38 25.24
CA ASN A 186 20.01 -15.47 24.36
C ASN A 186 20.93 -14.24 24.44
N GLY A 187 20.68 -13.31 25.38
CA GLY A 187 21.42 -12.05 25.52
C GLY A 187 21.19 -11.09 24.36
N LEU A 188 20.02 -11.15 23.72
CA LEU A 188 19.64 -10.35 22.56
C LEU A 188 18.56 -9.34 22.91
N THR A 189 18.49 -8.27 22.13
CA THR A 189 17.39 -7.31 22.12
C THR A 189 17.01 -6.97 20.68
N ALA A 190 15.76 -6.58 20.48
CA ALA A 190 15.27 -6.14 19.17
C ALA A 190 14.16 -5.09 19.34
N LEU A 191 14.01 -4.24 18.32
CA LEU A 191 12.90 -3.31 18.20
C LEU A 191 11.82 -3.87 17.28
N TYR A 192 10.59 -3.40 17.48
CA TYR A 192 9.44 -3.71 16.64
C TYR A 192 8.91 -2.46 15.97
N TYR A 193 8.55 -2.57 14.70
CA TYR A 193 7.75 -1.55 14.04
C TYR A 193 6.55 -2.19 13.34
N PRO A 194 5.35 -1.61 13.48
CA PRO A 194 4.16 -2.15 12.83
C PRO A 194 4.19 -1.98 11.31
N SER A 195 5.04 -1.09 10.78
CA SER A 195 5.16 -0.84 9.35
C SER A 195 6.49 -0.15 8.98
N PRO A 196 6.88 -0.15 7.69
CA PRO A 196 8.02 0.63 7.21
C PRO A 196 7.88 2.12 7.52
N GLU A 197 6.68 2.68 7.44
CA GLU A 197 6.42 4.09 7.76
C GLU A 197 6.72 4.42 9.21
N ALA A 198 6.37 3.54 10.15
CA ALA A 198 6.66 3.73 11.57
C ALA A 198 8.17 3.70 11.83
N PHE A 199 8.88 2.77 11.20
CA PHE A 199 10.35 2.72 11.23
C PHE A 199 10.93 4.02 10.67
N ASN A 200 10.50 4.38 9.47
CA ASN A 200 10.95 5.55 8.75
C ASN A 200 10.74 6.83 9.58
N LYS A 201 9.57 7.04 10.18
CA LYS A 201 9.29 8.23 11.00
C LYS A 201 10.25 8.40 12.20
N GLU A 202 10.69 7.29 12.79
CA GLU A 202 11.63 7.31 13.93
C GLU A 202 13.08 7.55 13.49
N HIS A 203 13.45 7.03 12.32
CA HIS A 203 14.82 7.08 11.79
C HIS A 203 15.06 8.16 10.73
N ALA A 204 14.03 8.93 10.36
CA ALA A 204 14.15 10.07 9.47
C ALA A 204 15.01 11.17 10.11
N GLU A 205 15.98 11.67 9.36
CA GLU A 205 16.72 12.86 9.76
C GLU A 205 15.82 14.08 9.59
N ARG A 206 15.52 14.77 10.70
CA ARG A 206 14.76 16.02 10.65
C ARG A 206 15.69 17.14 10.25
N PHE A 207 15.54 17.64 9.04
CA PHE A 207 16.17 18.89 8.63
C PHE A 207 15.32 20.05 9.16
N GLU A 208 15.79 20.73 10.22
CA GLU A 208 15.06 21.84 10.85
C GLU A 208 14.65 22.95 9.86
N HIS A 209 15.38 23.08 8.75
CA HIS A 209 15.14 24.08 7.70
C HIS A 209 14.10 23.67 6.65
N ILE A 210 13.83 22.37 6.47
CA ILE A 210 12.79 21.86 5.55
C ILE A 210 11.53 21.64 6.39
N ASN A 211 10.74 22.69 6.57
CA ASN A 211 9.47 22.65 7.29
C ASN A 211 8.29 22.93 6.34
N LEU A 212 7.06 22.88 6.85
CA LEU A 212 5.85 23.12 6.04
C LEU A 212 5.91 24.47 5.31
N GLU A 213 6.35 25.53 6.00
CA GLU A 213 6.46 26.87 5.40
C GLU A 213 7.50 26.90 4.27
N TRP A 214 8.64 26.24 4.45
CA TRP A 214 9.70 26.14 3.44
C TRP A 214 9.21 25.39 2.19
N VAL A 215 8.48 24.28 2.39
CA VAL A 215 7.89 23.47 1.31
C VAL A 215 6.83 24.27 0.57
N GLN A 216 5.86 24.88 1.29
CA GLN A 216 4.81 25.70 0.69
C GLN A 216 5.36 26.89 -0.11
N ALA A 217 6.50 27.47 0.32
CA ALA A 217 7.12 28.59 -0.37
C ALA A 217 7.85 28.22 -1.67
N ARG A 218 8.19 26.93 -1.87
CA ARG A 218 9.05 26.47 -2.99
C ARG A 218 8.39 25.48 -3.92
N LEU A 219 7.38 24.75 -3.44
CA LEU A 219 6.68 23.76 -4.23
C LEU A 219 5.74 24.44 -5.22
N ASN A 220 5.83 24.04 -6.49
CA ASN A 220 4.96 24.56 -7.54
C ASN A 220 3.58 23.88 -7.47
N LEU A 221 2.62 24.50 -6.78
CA LEU A 221 1.26 23.97 -6.65
C LEU A 221 0.55 23.80 -8.00
N ASP A 222 0.82 24.67 -8.99
CA ASP A 222 0.22 24.54 -10.32
C ASP A 222 0.63 23.23 -11.02
N GLU A 223 1.87 22.80 -10.82
CA GLU A 223 2.40 21.55 -11.37
C GLU A 223 1.73 20.32 -10.73
N ILE A 224 1.51 20.39 -9.41
CA ILE A 224 0.82 19.34 -8.67
C ILE A 224 -0.65 19.29 -9.07
N GLU A 225 -1.34 20.42 -9.14
CA GLU A 225 -2.73 20.48 -9.59
C GLU A 225 -2.89 19.88 -10.98
N ASN A 226 -2.01 20.19 -11.92
CA ASN A 226 -2.05 19.60 -13.25
C ASN A 226 -1.85 18.08 -13.20
N SER A 227 -0.90 17.61 -12.40
CA SER A 227 -0.66 16.17 -12.22
C SER A 227 -1.86 15.46 -11.58
N VAL A 228 -2.49 16.08 -10.57
CA VAL A 228 -3.69 15.57 -9.91
C VAL A 228 -4.85 15.51 -10.91
N ARG A 229 -5.03 16.53 -11.77
CA ARG A 229 -6.07 16.52 -12.81
C ARG A 229 -5.89 15.36 -13.77
N GLU A 230 -4.67 15.06 -14.18
CA GLU A 230 -4.39 13.92 -15.04
C GLU A 230 -4.68 12.59 -14.32
N CYS A 231 -4.28 12.44 -13.05
CA CYS A 231 -4.62 11.25 -12.27
C CYS A 231 -6.13 11.08 -12.09
N LEU A 232 -6.87 12.15 -11.81
CA LEU A 232 -8.32 12.10 -11.56
C LEU A 232 -9.14 11.63 -12.79
N LYS A 233 -8.59 11.71 -14.01
CA LYS A 233 -9.22 11.11 -15.21
C LYS A 233 -9.28 9.58 -15.13
N GLU A 234 -8.35 8.97 -14.41
CA GLU A 234 -8.19 7.52 -14.26
C GLU A 234 -8.70 7.00 -12.89
N VAL A 235 -9.03 7.91 -11.96
CA VAL A 235 -9.46 7.57 -10.59
C VAL A 235 -10.84 6.91 -10.57
N ARG A 236 -11.04 6.03 -9.59
CA ARG A 236 -12.33 5.36 -9.38
C ARG A 236 -13.43 6.37 -9.06
N ASN A 237 -14.43 6.38 -9.91
CA ASN A 237 -15.68 7.12 -9.81
C ASN A 237 -16.34 7.09 -8.41
N SER A 238 -16.12 6.02 -7.65
CA SER A 238 -16.63 5.84 -6.29
C SER A 238 -16.18 6.87 -5.26
N TYR A 239 -15.18 7.71 -5.58
CA TYR A 239 -14.72 8.76 -4.66
C TYR A 239 -15.53 10.05 -4.76
N PHE A 240 -16.35 10.20 -5.79
CA PHE A 240 -17.19 11.37 -5.97
C PHE A 240 -18.54 11.19 -5.26
N HIS A 241 -19.03 12.25 -4.65
CA HIS A 241 -20.35 12.32 -4.04
C HIS A 241 -21.21 13.30 -4.82
N ILE A 242 -22.44 12.89 -5.14
CA ILE A 242 -23.40 13.77 -5.81
C ILE A 242 -23.79 14.87 -4.82
N SER A 243 -23.51 16.12 -5.20
CA SER A 243 -23.73 17.29 -4.35
C SER A 243 -25.22 17.59 -4.18
N ASP A 244 -26.02 17.28 -5.20
CA ASP A 244 -27.46 17.48 -5.19
C ASP A 244 -28.18 16.34 -4.46
N SER A 245 -28.87 16.69 -3.37
CA SER A 245 -29.58 15.75 -2.50
C SER A 245 -30.69 14.99 -3.22
N ASP A 246 -31.31 15.60 -4.23
CA ASP A 246 -32.45 15.00 -4.93
C ASP A 246 -32.01 13.82 -5.82
N TYR A 247 -30.73 13.78 -6.21
CA TYR A 247 -30.17 12.73 -7.08
C TYR A 247 -29.31 11.69 -6.35
N ARG A 248 -28.81 12.01 -5.16
CA ARG A 248 -27.85 11.17 -4.42
C ARG A 248 -28.31 9.74 -4.18
N ASN A 249 -29.61 9.51 -4.00
CA ASN A 249 -30.16 8.17 -3.76
C ASN A 249 -30.49 7.39 -5.04
N TYR A 250 -30.44 8.04 -6.20
CA TYR A 250 -30.95 7.50 -7.46
C TYR A 250 -29.87 7.30 -8.51
N TYR A 251 -28.72 7.96 -8.34
CA TYR A 251 -27.63 7.97 -9.30
C TYR A 251 -26.31 7.57 -8.63
N GLU A 252 -25.46 6.90 -9.39
CA GLU A 252 -24.09 6.55 -9.01
C GLU A 252 -23.10 7.21 -9.98
N PRO A 253 -22.00 7.80 -9.49
CA PRO A 253 -20.94 8.33 -10.32
C PRO A 253 -20.37 7.28 -11.28
N MET A 254 -20.29 7.66 -12.55
CA MET A 254 -19.46 7.03 -13.56
C MET A 254 -18.33 8.00 -13.90
N PHE A 255 -18.21 8.49 -15.13
CA PHE A 255 -16.99 9.14 -15.57
C PHE A 255 -16.93 10.62 -15.20
N VAL A 256 -15.77 11.07 -14.73
CA VAL A 256 -15.48 12.49 -14.57
C VAL A 256 -15.38 13.12 -15.95
N GLU A 257 -16.34 13.97 -16.32
CA GLU A 257 -16.30 14.68 -17.60
C GLU A 257 -15.40 15.92 -17.52
N HIS A 258 -15.58 16.71 -16.47
CA HIS A 258 -14.89 17.99 -16.35
C HIS A 258 -14.68 18.39 -14.89
N ILE A 259 -13.42 18.57 -14.48
CA ILE A 259 -13.06 19.13 -13.18
C ILE A 259 -13.24 20.64 -13.22
N ARG A 260 -14.24 21.15 -12.50
CA ARG A 260 -14.57 22.59 -12.45
C ARG A 260 -13.67 23.34 -11.48
N HIS A 261 -13.51 22.77 -10.30
CA HIS A 261 -12.65 23.31 -9.26
C HIS A 261 -11.76 22.20 -8.72
N LEU A 262 -10.51 22.55 -8.49
CA LEU A 262 -9.53 21.71 -7.82
C LEU A 262 -8.76 22.65 -6.90
N ASN A 263 -8.65 22.26 -5.64
CA ASN A 263 -7.79 22.93 -4.69
C ASN A 263 -6.90 21.88 -4.04
N VAL A 264 -5.60 22.08 -4.12
CA VAL A 264 -4.59 21.23 -3.47
C VAL A 264 -3.98 22.02 -2.33
N GLU A 265 -4.10 21.50 -1.11
CA GLU A 265 -3.53 22.09 0.08
C GLU A 265 -2.46 21.15 0.63
N ILE A 266 -1.26 21.68 0.88
CA ILE A 266 -0.20 20.93 1.55
C ILE A 266 -0.53 20.88 3.04
N THR A 267 -0.83 19.69 3.56
CA THR A 267 -1.28 19.52 4.94
C THR A 267 -0.10 19.34 5.89
N GLU A 268 0.84 18.45 5.57
CA GLU A 268 2.08 18.24 6.32
C GLU A 268 3.19 17.68 5.40
N PRO A 269 4.46 18.12 5.50
CA PRO A 269 5.57 17.33 5.00
C PRO A 269 5.68 16.10 5.89
N VAL A 270 5.42 14.91 5.32
CA VAL A 270 5.24 13.69 6.11
C VAL A 270 6.60 13.08 6.43
N LEU A 271 7.58 13.13 5.51
CA LEU A 271 8.93 12.59 5.75
C LEU A 271 9.99 13.27 4.87
N ILE A 272 11.18 13.52 5.42
CA ILE A 272 12.34 14.04 4.69
C ILE A 272 13.44 12.98 4.69
N TRP A 273 13.98 12.68 3.52
CA TRP A 273 14.91 11.58 3.30
C TRP A 273 16.10 12.05 2.50
N ASP A 274 17.28 12.03 3.10
CA ASP A 274 18.51 12.20 2.37
C ASP A 274 18.75 10.93 1.53
N PHE A 275 19.00 11.04 0.21
CA PHE A 275 19.37 9.95 -0.71
C PHE A 275 20.87 9.95 -1.08
N ASP A 276 21.50 11.12 -1.17
CA ASP A 276 22.96 11.31 -1.31
C ASP A 276 23.39 12.74 -0.88
N GLU A 277 24.70 13.06 -0.95
CA GLU A 277 25.24 14.39 -0.56
C GLU A 277 24.58 15.59 -1.28
N HIS A 278 23.74 15.36 -2.31
CA HIS A 278 23.16 16.41 -3.17
C HIS A 278 21.65 16.27 -3.40
N SER A 279 20.97 15.24 -2.89
CA SER A 279 19.54 15.01 -3.12
C SER A 279 18.81 14.52 -1.86
N ILE A 280 17.77 15.27 -1.49
CA ILE A 280 16.85 14.90 -0.39
C ILE A 280 15.46 14.72 -1.00
N GLU A 281 14.84 13.54 -0.91
CA GLU A 281 13.44 13.36 -1.30
C GLU A 281 12.54 13.72 -0.10
N VAL A 282 11.52 14.52 -0.36
CA VAL A 282 10.50 14.90 0.62
C VAL A 282 9.20 14.24 0.21
N SER A 283 8.60 13.51 1.13
CA SER A 283 7.23 13.02 1.05
C SER A 283 6.31 14.08 1.63
N ILE A 284 5.33 14.52 0.85
CA ILE A 284 4.43 15.60 1.23
C ILE A 284 3.00 15.08 1.14
N GLY A 285 2.26 15.22 2.24
CA GLY A 285 0.83 14.94 2.26
C GLY A 285 0.06 16.16 1.74
N CYS A 286 -0.92 15.90 0.89
CA CYS A 286 -1.80 16.91 0.34
C CYS A 286 -3.27 16.55 0.60
N GLY A 287 -4.04 17.53 1.04
CA GLY A 287 -5.50 17.49 0.96
C GLY A 287 -5.94 18.02 -0.39
N ILE A 288 -6.93 17.36 -1.00
CA ILE A 288 -7.45 17.70 -2.32
C ILE A 288 -8.97 17.84 -2.21
N ASN A 289 -9.46 19.00 -2.60
CA ASN A 289 -10.89 19.25 -2.76
C ASN A 289 -11.20 19.36 -4.24
N VAL A 290 -12.12 18.54 -4.73
CA VAL A 290 -12.50 18.49 -6.14
C VAL A 290 -13.98 18.79 -6.29
N GLU A 291 -14.33 19.71 -7.18
CA GLU A 291 -15.69 19.84 -7.72
C GLU A 291 -15.67 19.51 -9.21
N ALA A 292 -16.51 18.58 -9.63
CA ALA A 292 -16.54 18.08 -10.99
C ALA A 292 -17.95 17.91 -11.55
N SER A 293 -18.02 17.95 -12.87
CA SER A 293 -19.15 17.43 -13.64
C SER A 293 -18.88 15.96 -13.89
N VAL A 294 -19.75 15.08 -13.39
CA VAL A 294 -19.57 13.64 -13.46
C VAL A 294 -20.80 13.03 -14.13
N GLU A 295 -20.58 12.26 -15.19
CA GLU A 295 -21.63 11.43 -15.76
C GLU A 295 -22.02 10.37 -14.72
N CYS A 296 -23.28 10.38 -14.30
CA CYS A 296 -23.81 9.46 -13.31
C CYS A 296 -24.88 8.57 -13.95
N ARG A 297 -24.95 7.31 -13.52
CA ARG A 297 -25.94 6.35 -14.00
C ARG A 297 -27.00 6.10 -12.95
N ARG A 298 -28.26 6.01 -13.39
CA ARG A 298 -29.40 5.69 -12.54
C ARG A 298 -29.31 4.26 -12.00
N VAL A 299 -29.47 4.08 -10.69
CA VAL A 299 -29.41 2.76 -10.01
C VAL A 299 -30.66 2.40 -9.21
N ASN A 300 -31.21 3.33 -8.41
CA ASN A 300 -32.23 3.01 -7.39
C ASN A 300 -33.45 3.94 -7.40
N ALA A 301 -33.83 4.48 -8.56
CA ALA A 301 -35.08 5.23 -8.61
C ALA A 301 -36.28 4.27 -8.55
N PRO A 302 -37.28 4.51 -7.68
CA PRO A 302 -38.53 3.78 -7.79
C PRO A 302 -39.08 3.95 -9.21
N ARG A 303 -39.49 2.84 -9.84
CA ARG A 303 -40.37 2.94 -11.02
C ARG A 303 -41.56 3.77 -10.57
N SER A 304 -41.90 4.83 -11.29
CA SER A 304 -43.10 5.60 -10.96
C SER A 304 -44.27 4.61 -11.04
N THR A 305 -44.78 4.21 -9.88
CA THR A 305 -46.04 3.49 -9.78
C THR A 305 -46.97 4.48 -9.14
N ASN A 306 -47.68 5.22 -10.01
CA ASN A 306 -48.89 5.99 -9.75
C ASN A 306 -49.43 5.88 -8.33
N PHE A 307 -49.39 6.98 -7.59
CA PHE A 307 -50.33 7.26 -6.51
C PHE A 307 -50.76 8.73 -6.55
N TYR A 308 -51.86 8.96 -7.29
CA TYR A 308 -52.84 10.05 -7.14
C TYR A 308 -52.35 11.48 -6.82
N SER A 309 -52.29 12.35 -7.83
CA SER A 309 -52.99 13.65 -7.78
C SER A 309 -53.12 14.25 -9.18
N ASP A 310 -54.37 14.47 -9.63
CA ASP A 310 -54.78 15.07 -10.90
C ASP A 310 -54.44 16.57 -11.04
N TYR A 311 -53.27 17.04 -10.58
CA TYR A 311 -52.92 18.47 -10.61
C TYR A 311 -51.45 18.81 -10.88
N TYR A 312 -50.66 17.87 -11.41
CA TYR A 312 -49.37 18.19 -12.02
C TYR A 312 -49.28 17.50 -13.38
N GLU A 313 -49.17 18.31 -14.42
CA GLU A 313 -48.78 17.89 -15.77
C GLU A 313 -47.48 17.07 -15.67
N ASP A 314 -47.50 15.88 -16.27
CA ASP A 314 -46.38 15.16 -16.86
C ASP A 314 -45.00 15.36 -16.19
N ILE A 315 -44.74 14.63 -15.10
CA ILE A 315 -43.36 14.26 -14.74
C ILE A 315 -43.13 12.86 -15.31
N ASP A 316 -42.74 12.91 -16.57
CA ASP A 316 -42.50 11.83 -17.50
C ASP A 316 -41.54 10.74 -17.00
N ASP A 317 -41.53 9.65 -17.76
CA ASP A 317 -40.43 8.68 -17.92
C ASP A 317 -39.08 9.32 -18.35
N ASP A 318 -38.89 10.63 -18.15
CA ASP A 318 -37.84 11.49 -18.73
C ASP A 318 -36.55 11.57 -17.90
N PHE A 319 -36.41 10.84 -16.79
CA PHE A 319 -35.12 10.80 -16.10
C PHE A 319 -34.11 9.99 -16.91
N PRO A 320 -33.11 10.65 -17.53
CA PRO A 320 -32.22 9.98 -18.46
C PRO A 320 -31.40 8.93 -17.70
N TYR A 321 -31.15 7.80 -18.39
CA TYR A 321 -30.42 6.65 -17.83
C TYR A 321 -29.03 7.05 -17.32
N THR A 322 -28.41 8.02 -18.02
CA THR A 322 -27.24 8.75 -17.55
C THR A 322 -27.51 10.24 -17.47
N ARG A 323 -26.88 10.91 -16.52
CA ARG A 323 -26.99 12.36 -16.33
C ARG A 323 -25.67 12.93 -15.83
N VAL A 324 -25.25 14.06 -16.38
CA VAL A 324 -24.11 14.81 -15.84
C VAL A 324 -24.59 15.57 -14.61
N LEU A 325 -24.03 15.24 -13.46
CA LEU A 325 -24.34 15.86 -12.18
C LEU A 325 -23.12 16.56 -11.60
N ASN A 326 -23.38 17.51 -10.72
CA ASN A 326 -22.33 18.13 -9.92
C ASN A 326 -21.98 17.17 -8.80
N CYS A 327 -20.69 16.86 -8.71
CA CYS A 327 -20.17 16.03 -7.64
C CYS A 327 -18.97 16.70 -6.99
N ASP A 328 -18.77 16.38 -5.73
CA ASP A 328 -17.64 16.79 -4.91
C ASP A 328 -16.85 15.57 -4.42
N ALA A 329 -15.56 15.74 -4.14
CA ALA A 329 -14.73 14.72 -3.52
C ALA A 329 -13.68 15.37 -2.61
N GLU A 330 -13.53 14.82 -1.41
CA GLU A 330 -12.44 15.13 -0.49
C GLU A 330 -11.44 13.96 -0.53
N LEU A 331 -10.22 14.23 -0.99
CA LEU A 331 -9.19 13.22 -1.23
C LEU A 331 -7.89 13.61 -0.55
N GLY A 332 -7.09 12.60 -0.21
CA GLY A 332 -5.71 12.74 0.17
C GLY A 332 -4.82 12.32 -0.99
N ALA A 333 -3.66 12.96 -1.10
CA ALA A 333 -2.59 12.47 -1.95
C ALA A 333 -1.25 12.52 -1.23
N ASP A 334 -0.43 11.52 -1.51
CA ASP A 334 0.97 11.52 -1.13
C ASP A 334 1.78 11.86 -2.37
N ILE A 335 2.61 12.90 -2.30
CA ILE A 335 3.48 13.32 -3.39
C ILE A 335 4.95 13.20 -2.98
N SER A 336 5.81 12.92 -3.96
CA SER A 336 7.25 12.95 -3.81
C SER A 336 7.83 14.18 -4.51
N ALA A 337 8.80 14.81 -3.86
CA ALA A 337 9.56 15.92 -4.41
C ALA A 337 11.04 15.76 -4.07
N THR A 338 11.93 16.27 -4.90
CA THR A 338 13.39 16.23 -4.68
C THR A 338 13.89 17.62 -4.33
N VAL A 339 14.72 17.71 -3.30
CA VAL A 339 15.44 18.92 -2.91
C VAL A 339 16.86 18.82 -3.46
N SER A 340 17.27 19.87 -4.16
CA SER A 340 18.66 20.07 -4.60
C SER A 340 19.07 21.49 -4.23
N ASP A 341 20.13 21.64 -3.45
CA ASP A 341 20.56 22.92 -2.87
C ASP A 341 19.45 23.64 -2.08
N ASP A 342 18.71 24.54 -2.74
CA ASP A 342 17.68 25.41 -2.17
C ASP A 342 16.35 25.36 -2.97
N SER A 343 16.27 24.48 -3.98
CA SER A 343 15.07 24.23 -4.78
C SER A 343 14.35 22.96 -4.33
N LEU A 344 13.04 22.91 -4.59
CA LEU A 344 12.19 21.75 -4.36
C LEU A 344 11.43 21.46 -5.65
N GLU A 345 11.69 20.30 -6.26
CA GLU A 345 11.11 19.90 -7.54
C GLU A 345 10.12 18.76 -7.33
N PHE A 346 8.86 18.97 -7.73
CA PHE A 346 7.86 17.92 -7.73
C PHE A 346 8.30 16.78 -8.65
N THR A 347 8.17 15.54 -8.18
CA THR A 347 8.61 14.36 -8.92
C THR A 347 7.43 13.52 -9.37
N ASN A 348 6.53 13.14 -8.46
CA ASN A 348 5.40 12.29 -8.79
C ASN A 348 4.27 12.34 -7.73
N ILE A 349 3.06 11.93 -8.14
CA ILE A 349 1.97 11.54 -7.22
C ILE A 349 2.12 10.04 -6.93
N GLU A 350 2.36 9.70 -5.67
CA GLU A 350 2.56 8.31 -5.23
C GLU A 350 1.22 7.59 -5.03
N ALA A 351 0.22 8.29 -4.49
CA ALA A 351 -1.12 7.75 -4.25
C ALA A 351 -2.17 8.87 -4.20
N ILE A 352 -3.40 8.54 -4.61
CA ILE A 352 -4.62 9.33 -4.34
C ILE A 352 -5.63 8.41 -3.67
N TYR A 353 -6.21 8.85 -2.56
CA TYR A 353 -7.15 8.07 -1.75
C TYR A 353 -8.27 8.96 -1.21
N PRO A 354 -9.47 8.41 -0.93
CA PRO A 354 -10.54 9.16 -0.26
C PRO A 354 -10.17 9.41 1.21
N ILE A 355 -10.58 10.56 1.76
CA ILE A 355 -10.43 10.91 3.18
C ILE A 355 -11.61 10.42 4.00
#